data_AF-A0A4R4P2B8-F1
#
_entry.id   AF-A0A4R4P2B8-F1
#
_cell.length_a   1.000
_cell.length_b   1.000
_cell.length_c   1.000
_cell.angle_alpha   90.00
_cell.angle_beta   90.00
_cell.angle_gamma   90.00
#
_symmetry.space_group_name_H-M   'P 1'
#
loop_
_entity.id
_entity.type
_entity.pdbx_description
1 polymer ?
#
loop_
_entity_poly.entity_id
_entity_poly.type
_entity_poly.pdbx_seq_one_letter_code
_entity_poly.pdbx_strand_id
1 'polypeptide(L)'
;MSSYTTRFAPGEPRVRNIELAARILDGNIVEPGATFSFNDVVGPRTRSRGYVPAPAIMGARLVKDVGGGICQVSSTLFNAVFRAGLDIRKSRAHTMWMPEYPEGREAAVSYPKLDFTWRNDTDAPVRIQAAYTGSSLTVTLWGERKYEVRSRTSERYGFTPYRTGVGHGRKCVPMAGRKGFAIDVRRTLYAGGRMVRSEKFHTEYRSQPKVKCV
;
A
#
# COMPACT_ATOMS: atom_id res chain seq x y z
N MET A 1 -0.46 -19.25 6.70
CA MET A 1 -0.22 -17.99 5.94
C MET A 1 -0.33 -16.77 6.86
N SER A 2 -0.33 -15.53 6.35
CA SER A 2 -0.02 -14.31 7.13
C SER A 2 -1.18 -13.30 7.22
N SER A 3 -1.05 -12.39 8.20
CA SER A 3 -1.96 -11.24 8.37
C SER A 3 -1.17 -9.94 8.47
N TYR A 4 -1.78 -8.82 8.09
CA TYR A 4 -1.22 -7.49 8.28
C TYR A 4 -2.30 -6.46 8.58
N THR A 5 -2.01 -5.53 9.48
CA THR A 5 -2.93 -4.47 9.91
C THR A 5 -2.30 -3.10 9.67
N THR A 6 -3.09 -2.19 9.09
CA THR A 6 -2.79 -0.75 9.13
C THR A 6 -3.85 -0.02 9.96
N ARG A 7 -3.50 1.16 10.45
CA ARG A 7 -4.37 2.01 11.28
C ARG A 7 -4.64 3.34 10.59
N PHE A 8 -5.76 3.97 10.93
CA PHE A 8 -6.16 5.27 10.40
C PHE A 8 -7.02 6.01 11.45
N ALA A 9 -7.12 7.33 11.32
CA ALA A 9 -7.97 8.12 12.18
C ALA A 9 -9.46 7.82 11.91
N PRO A 10 -10.29 7.62 12.96
CA PRO A 10 -11.71 7.41 12.79
C PRO A 10 -12.44 8.69 12.36
N GLY A 11 -13.60 8.52 11.72
CA GLY A 11 -14.49 9.63 11.35
C GLY A 11 -14.06 10.43 10.11
N GLU A 12 -12.90 10.15 9.51
CA GLU A 12 -12.47 10.80 8.28
C GLU A 12 -13.22 10.26 7.04
N PRO A 13 -13.48 11.09 6.01
CA PRO A 13 -14.12 10.64 4.77
C PRO A 13 -13.41 9.46 4.08
N ARG A 14 -12.08 9.34 4.23
CA ARG A 14 -11.31 8.22 3.68
C ARG A 14 -11.72 6.87 4.24
N VAL A 15 -12.24 6.82 5.47
CA VAL A 15 -12.65 5.57 6.13
C VAL A 15 -13.73 4.89 5.29
N ARG A 16 -14.73 5.63 4.81
CA ARG A 16 -15.77 5.08 3.93
C ARG A 16 -15.22 4.41 2.67
N ASN A 17 -14.18 5.00 2.06
CA ASN A 17 -13.53 4.43 0.88
C ASN A 17 -12.79 3.14 1.21
N ILE A 18 -12.09 3.11 2.36
CA ILE A 18 -11.37 1.95 2.88
C ILE A 18 -12.35 0.81 3.16
N GLU A 19 -13.45 1.08 3.86
CA GLU A 19 -14.50 0.09 4.15
C GLU A 19 -15.08 -0.51 2.88
N LEU A 20 -15.42 0.33 1.90
CA LEU A 20 -15.99 -0.12 0.63
C LEU A 20 -15.03 -1.06 -0.10
N ALA A 21 -13.76 -0.67 -0.23
CA ALA A 21 -12.77 -1.53 -0.87
C ALA A 21 -12.47 -2.80 -0.06
N ALA A 22 -12.47 -2.73 1.26
CA ALA A 22 -12.31 -3.90 2.12
C ALA A 22 -13.43 -4.92 1.91
N ARG A 23 -14.70 -4.47 1.83
CA ARG A 23 -15.83 -5.36 1.52
C ARG A 23 -15.72 -6.03 0.16
N ILE A 24 -15.20 -5.31 -0.85
CA ILE A 24 -15.02 -5.87 -2.19
C ILE A 24 -13.88 -6.91 -2.19
N LEU A 25 -12.83 -6.71 -1.39
CA LEU A 25 -11.71 -7.63 -1.28
C LEU A 25 -12.02 -8.87 -0.44
N ASP A 26 -12.85 -8.73 0.58
CA ASP A 26 -13.18 -9.82 1.49
C ASP A 26 -13.83 -10.99 0.74
N GLY A 27 -13.34 -12.19 0.99
CA GLY A 27 -13.87 -13.42 0.38
C GLY A 27 -13.28 -13.77 -0.99
N ASN A 28 -12.46 -12.93 -1.61
CA ASN A 28 -11.82 -13.27 -2.90
C ASN A 28 -10.89 -14.48 -2.73
N ILE A 29 -10.94 -15.39 -3.70
CA ILE A 29 -10.09 -16.58 -3.78
C ILE A 29 -9.17 -16.45 -4.99
N VAL A 30 -7.89 -16.75 -4.78
CA VAL A 30 -6.88 -16.77 -5.84
C VAL A 30 -6.40 -18.20 -6.02
N GLU A 31 -6.80 -18.82 -7.12
CA GLU A 31 -6.48 -20.21 -7.43
C GLU A 31 -4.97 -20.43 -7.67
N PRO A 32 -4.45 -21.65 -7.48
CA PRO A 32 -3.07 -22.00 -7.82
C PRO A 32 -2.70 -21.55 -9.23
N GLY A 33 -1.55 -20.87 -9.35
CA GLY A 33 -1.04 -20.33 -10.60
C GLY A 33 -1.68 -19.03 -11.09
N ALA A 34 -2.83 -18.61 -10.55
CA ALA A 34 -3.56 -17.41 -10.98
C ALA A 34 -2.89 -16.12 -10.48
N THR A 35 -3.09 -15.04 -11.23
CA THR A 35 -2.66 -13.68 -10.84
C THR A 35 -3.85 -12.87 -10.36
N PHE A 36 -3.74 -12.33 -9.15
CA PHE A 36 -4.66 -11.34 -8.61
C PHE A 36 -4.26 -9.94 -9.08
N SER A 37 -5.24 -9.15 -9.54
CA SER A 37 -5.11 -7.71 -9.76
C SER A 37 -6.01 -6.94 -8.80
N PHE A 38 -5.43 -5.97 -8.10
CA PHE A 38 -6.18 -5.10 -7.21
C PHE A 38 -7.19 -4.23 -7.95
N ASN A 39 -6.82 -3.70 -9.12
CA ASN A 39 -7.71 -2.88 -9.92
C ASN A 39 -8.82 -3.67 -10.60
N ASP A 40 -8.58 -4.92 -11.01
CA ASP A 40 -9.63 -5.76 -11.59
C ASP A 40 -10.69 -6.12 -10.54
N VAL A 41 -10.27 -6.38 -9.30
CA VAL A 41 -11.20 -6.71 -8.20
C VAL A 41 -11.92 -5.47 -7.65
N VAL A 42 -11.18 -4.40 -7.32
CA VAL A 42 -11.80 -3.23 -6.68
C VAL A 42 -12.49 -2.29 -7.69
N GLY A 43 -11.98 -2.23 -8.92
CA GLY A 43 -12.56 -1.44 -10.00
C GLY A 43 -12.37 0.08 -9.88
N PRO A 44 -13.09 0.89 -10.68
CA PRO A 44 -12.95 2.35 -10.68
C PRO A 44 -13.45 3.00 -9.38
N ARG A 45 -12.78 4.07 -8.94
CA ARG A 45 -13.10 4.80 -7.70
C ARG A 45 -13.99 6.01 -8.01
N THR A 46 -15.26 5.75 -8.28
CA THR A 46 -16.24 6.78 -8.69
C THR A 46 -17.30 7.04 -7.62
N ARG A 47 -17.90 8.24 -7.66
CA ARG A 47 -19.04 8.59 -6.79
C ARG A 47 -20.23 7.66 -6.98
N SER A 48 -20.51 7.25 -8.22
CA SER A 48 -21.59 6.30 -8.54
C SER A 48 -21.39 4.93 -7.90
N ARG A 49 -20.15 4.54 -7.60
CA ARG A 49 -19.82 3.31 -6.86
C ARG A 49 -19.73 3.53 -5.34
N GLY A 50 -20.12 4.71 -4.85
CA GLY A 50 -20.15 5.04 -3.42
C GLY A 50 -18.84 5.58 -2.85
N TYR A 51 -17.81 5.82 -3.67
CA TYR A 51 -16.59 6.46 -3.22
C TYR A 51 -16.80 7.96 -2.98
N VAL A 52 -16.19 8.47 -1.93
CA VAL A 52 -16.27 9.87 -1.52
C VAL A 52 -14.94 10.59 -1.71
N PRO A 53 -14.95 11.92 -1.89
CA PRO A 53 -13.72 12.71 -1.90
C PRO A 53 -13.01 12.67 -0.55
N ALA A 54 -11.73 12.35 -0.56
CA ALA A 54 -10.87 12.33 0.61
C ALA A 54 -9.43 12.73 0.22
N PRO A 55 -8.53 13.03 1.17
CA PRO A 55 -7.13 13.25 0.85
C PRO A 55 -6.53 12.04 0.09
N ALA A 56 -5.86 12.34 -1.01
CA ALA A 56 -5.19 11.41 -1.91
C ALA A 56 -3.81 11.97 -2.29
N ILE A 57 -2.88 11.08 -2.65
CA ILE A 57 -1.53 11.49 -3.05
C ILE A 57 -1.47 11.66 -4.56
N MET A 58 -1.02 12.84 -4.99
CA MET A 58 -0.66 13.11 -6.38
C MET A 58 0.77 13.64 -6.45
N GLY A 59 1.72 12.76 -6.77
CA GLY A 59 3.14 13.08 -6.75
C GLY A 59 3.64 13.35 -5.33
N ALA A 60 4.16 14.54 -5.06
CA ALA A 60 4.72 14.93 -3.76
C ALA A 60 3.77 15.81 -2.92
N ARG A 61 2.45 15.73 -3.14
CA ARG A 61 1.44 16.57 -2.48
C ARG A 61 0.15 15.81 -2.21
N LEU A 62 -0.57 16.27 -1.18
CA LEU A 62 -1.93 15.83 -0.88
C LEU A 62 -2.93 16.68 -1.64
N VAL A 63 -3.86 16.01 -2.32
CA VAL A 63 -5.00 16.63 -3.02
C VAL A 63 -6.29 15.99 -2.54
N LYS A 64 -7.43 16.65 -2.71
CA LYS A 64 -8.73 16.03 -2.46
C LYS A 64 -9.19 15.33 -3.74
N ASP A 65 -9.34 14.02 -3.69
CA ASP A 65 -9.77 13.22 -4.85
C ASP A 65 -10.76 12.13 -4.42
N VAL A 66 -11.59 11.67 -5.37
CA VAL A 66 -12.56 10.59 -5.12
C VAL A 66 -11.80 9.28 -4.94
N GLY A 67 -12.08 8.57 -3.84
CA GLY A 67 -11.36 7.33 -3.52
C GLY A 67 -10.04 7.55 -2.78
N GLY A 68 -9.78 8.74 -2.23
CA GLY A 68 -8.68 8.95 -1.29
C GLY A 68 -8.70 7.92 -0.15
N GLY A 69 -7.53 7.41 0.22
CA GLY A 69 -7.37 6.32 1.21
C GLY A 69 -7.23 4.91 0.61
N ILE A 70 -7.54 4.71 -0.67
CA ILE A 70 -7.51 3.37 -1.30
C ILE A 70 -6.11 2.74 -1.32
N CYS A 71 -5.06 3.54 -1.46
CA CYS A 71 -3.70 3.01 -1.42
C CYS A 71 -3.34 2.38 -0.07
N GLN A 72 -4.01 2.74 1.02
CA GLN A 72 -3.82 2.07 2.30
C GLN A 72 -4.33 0.63 2.26
N VAL A 73 -5.41 0.37 1.53
CA VAL A 73 -5.98 -0.96 1.36
C VAL A 73 -5.02 -1.84 0.55
N SER A 74 -4.54 -1.34 -0.59
CA SER A 74 -3.54 -2.07 -1.40
C SER A 74 -2.23 -2.28 -0.66
N SER A 75 -1.75 -1.30 0.12
CA SER A 75 -0.54 -1.46 0.96
C SER A 75 -0.73 -2.45 2.11
N THR A 76 -1.94 -2.54 2.67
CA THR A 76 -2.26 -3.55 3.70
C THR A 76 -2.23 -4.95 3.10
N LEU A 77 -2.88 -5.15 1.94
CA LEU A 77 -2.83 -6.40 1.19
C LEU A 77 -1.38 -6.73 0.74
N PHE A 78 -0.64 -5.75 0.22
CA PHE A 78 0.77 -5.91 -0.15
C PHE A 78 1.59 -6.49 1.00
N ASN A 79 1.45 -5.95 2.21
CA ASN A 79 2.22 -6.43 3.35
C ASN A 79 1.78 -7.83 3.80
N ALA A 80 0.50 -8.19 3.67
CA ALA A 80 0.04 -9.55 3.87
C ALA A 80 0.66 -10.50 2.82
N VAL A 81 0.60 -10.17 1.53
CA VAL A 81 1.21 -10.94 0.43
C VAL A 81 2.73 -11.06 0.60
N PHE A 82 3.38 -9.96 0.98
CA PHE A 82 4.82 -9.90 1.25
C PHE A 82 5.22 -10.92 2.32
N ARG A 83 4.50 -10.94 3.45
CA ARG A 83 4.74 -11.84 4.59
C ARG A 83 4.34 -13.29 4.33
N ALA A 84 3.38 -13.53 3.44
CA ALA A 84 2.99 -14.87 3.00
C ALA A 84 4.07 -15.52 2.12
N GLY A 85 4.95 -14.71 1.52
CA GLY A 85 5.99 -15.19 0.61
C GLY A 85 5.50 -15.39 -0.83
N LEU A 86 4.31 -14.88 -1.15
CA LEU A 86 3.70 -14.98 -2.48
C LEU A 86 4.47 -14.13 -3.52
N ASP A 87 4.34 -14.53 -4.78
CA ASP A 87 5.03 -13.92 -5.93
C ASP A 87 4.45 -12.54 -6.28
N ILE A 88 5.14 -11.46 -5.88
CA ILE A 88 4.72 -10.09 -6.19
C ILE A 88 5.15 -9.77 -7.63
N ARG A 89 4.16 -9.60 -8.52
CA ARG A 89 4.39 -9.38 -9.96
C ARG A 89 4.56 -7.90 -10.32
N LYS A 90 3.73 -7.04 -9.73
CA LYS A 90 3.75 -5.59 -9.96
C LYS A 90 3.42 -4.88 -8.66
N SER A 91 4.33 -4.03 -8.21
CA SER A 91 4.10 -3.12 -7.10
C SER A 91 4.96 -1.88 -7.31
N ARG A 92 4.45 -0.72 -6.93
CA ARG A 92 5.23 0.53 -6.95
C ARG A 92 4.94 1.28 -5.67
N ALA A 93 5.98 1.76 -5.01
CA ALA A 93 5.83 2.61 -3.84
C ALA A 93 5.32 4.01 -4.21
N HIS A 94 4.75 4.73 -3.25
CA HIS A 94 4.47 6.15 -3.45
C HIS A 94 5.78 6.93 -3.59
N THR A 95 5.72 8.06 -4.29
CA THR A 95 6.83 9.02 -4.32
C THR A 95 6.97 9.81 -3.03
N MET A 96 6.03 9.67 -2.10
CA MET A 96 5.96 10.38 -0.83
C MET A 96 5.95 9.36 0.31
N TRP A 97 6.83 9.52 1.29
CA TRP A 97 6.82 8.68 2.49
C TRP A 97 5.65 9.01 3.42
N MET A 98 4.99 7.97 3.90
CA MET A 98 3.86 7.99 4.83
C MET A 98 4.14 7.07 6.02
N PRO A 99 3.86 7.51 7.27
CA PRO A 99 4.08 6.68 8.45
C PRO A 99 3.07 5.53 8.65
N GLU A 100 1.96 5.51 7.92
CA GLU A 100 0.86 4.54 8.09
C GLU A 100 1.23 3.09 7.73
N TYR A 101 2.33 2.89 7.00
CA TYR A 101 2.88 1.58 6.63
C TYR A 101 4.41 1.63 6.59
N PRO A 102 5.09 0.46 6.59
CA PRO A 102 6.54 0.40 6.72
C PRO A 102 7.24 0.95 5.47
N GLU A 103 8.38 1.59 5.67
CA GLU A 103 9.20 2.14 4.60
C GLU A 103 9.60 1.06 3.58
N GLY A 104 9.47 1.39 2.29
CA GLY A 104 9.75 0.48 1.18
C GLY A 104 8.78 -0.70 1.05
N ARG A 105 7.71 -0.77 1.86
CA ARG A 105 6.72 -1.85 1.84
C ARG A 105 5.30 -1.33 1.67
N GLU A 106 4.98 -0.96 0.44
CA GLU A 106 3.70 -0.38 0.07
C GLU A 106 3.41 -0.62 -1.42
N ALA A 107 2.15 -0.45 -1.81
CA ALA A 107 1.74 -0.54 -3.20
C ALA A 107 0.74 0.58 -3.53
N ALA A 108 1.23 1.62 -4.18
CA ALA A 108 0.40 2.69 -4.73
C ALA A 108 -0.46 2.13 -5.87
N VAL A 109 -1.71 2.59 -5.96
CA VAL A 109 -2.68 2.19 -6.99
C VAL A 109 -3.45 3.42 -7.48
N SER A 110 -3.78 3.42 -8.77
CA SER A 110 -4.61 4.43 -9.43
C SER A 110 -5.24 3.78 -10.64
N TYR A 111 -6.57 3.63 -10.60
CA TYR A 111 -7.30 2.93 -11.65
C TYR A 111 -7.28 3.72 -12.97
N PRO A 112 -7.08 3.07 -14.13
CA PRO A 112 -6.73 1.65 -14.31
C PRO A 112 -5.21 1.38 -14.36
N LYS A 113 -4.37 2.43 -14.46
CA LYS A 113 -2.99 2.29 -14.93
C LYS A 113 -2.00 1.78 -13.88
N LEU A 114 -2.10 2.28 -12.65
CA LEU A 114 -1.20 1.92 -11.56
C LEU A 114 -1.88 0.87 -10.69
N ASP A 115 -1.28 -0.31 -10.60
CA ASP A 115 -1.91 -1.49 -10.04
C ASP A 115 -0.94 -2.29 -9.17
N PHE A 116 -1.51 -3.06 -8.26
CA PHE A 116 -0.82 -4.06 -7.45
C PHE A 116 -1.29 -5.45 -7.87
N THR A 117 -0.35 -6.25 -8.38
CA THR A 117 -0.63 -7.61 -8.83
C THR A 117 0.33 -8.62 -8.18
N TRP A 118 -0.18 -9.78 -7.81
CA TRP A 118 0.59 -10.88 -7.26
C TRP A 118 0.03 -12.21 -7.76
N ARG A 119 0.89 -13.22 -7.87
CA ARG A 119 0.52 -14.57 -8.32
C ARG A 119 0.47 -15.50 -7.12
N ASN A 120 -0.57 -16.33 -7.05
CA ASN A 120 -0.55 -17.48 -6.16
C ASN A 120 0.36 -18.54 -6.77
N ASP A 121 1.61 -18.61 -6.31
CA ASP A 121 2.60 -19.61 -6.73
C ASP A 121 2.63 -20.83 -5.79
N THR A 122 1.59 -21.01 -4.96
CA THR A 122 1.37 -22.19 -4.12
C THR A 122 0.49 -23.22 -4.83
N ASP A 123 0.42 -24.42 -4.26
CA ASP A 123 -0.33 -25.55 -4.83
C ASP A 123 -1.79 -25.60 -4.32
N ALA A 124 -2.19 -24.64 -3.47
CA ALA A 124 -3.52 -24.54 -2.88
C ALA A 124 -4.14 -23.14 -3.08
N PRO A 125 -5.49 -23.01 -3.06
CA PRO A 125 -6.13 -21.70 -3.16
C PRO A 125 -5.75 -20.79 -1.98
N VAL A 126 -5.64 -19.48 -2.27
CA VAL A 126 -5.44 -18.45 -1.26
C VAL A 126 -6.72 -17.63 -1.13
N ARG A 127 -7.38 -17.70 0.04
CA ARG A 127 -8.52 -16.84 0.35
C ARG A 127 -8.06 -15.55 1.03
N ILE A 128 -8.54 -14.42 0.54
CA ILE A 128 -8.36 -13.10 1.12
C ILE A 128 -9.50 -12.85 2.10
N GLN A 129 -9.16 -12.53 3.35
CA GLN A 129 -10.09 -11.98 4.33
C GLN A 129 -9.71 -10.54 4.63
N ALA A 130 -10.64 -9.61 4.50
CA ALA A 130 -10.43 -8.19 4.79
C ALA A 130 -11.43 -7.72 5.86
N ALA A 131 -10.93 -7.49 7.07
CA ALA A 131 -11.71 -7.01 8.21
C ALA A 131 -11.33 -5.57 8.54
N TYR A 132 -12.31 -4.73 8.84
CA TYR A 132 -12.08 -3.33 9.18
C TYR A 132 -12.84 -2.91 10.44
N THR A 133 -12.35 -1.87 11.08
CA THR A 133 -13.03 -1.13 12.15
C THR A 133 -13.09 0.36 11.76
N GLY A 134 -13.63 1.20 12.64
CA GLY A 134 -13.56 2.65 12.45
C GLY A 134 -12.13 3.22 12.42
N SER A 135 -11.10 2.46 12.83
CA SER A 135 -9.72 2.97 12.93
C SER A 135 -8.62 1.99 12.44
N SER A 136 -9.01 0.86 11.84
CA SER A 136 -8.05 -0.12 11.33
C SER A 136 -8.58 -0.95 10.17
N LEU A 137 -7.65 -1.46 9.36
CA LEU A 137 -7.89 -2.48 8.35
C LEU A 137 -6.89 -3.61 8.56
N THR A 138 -7.40 -4.84 8.62
CA THR A 138 -6.60 -6.07 8.68
C THR A 138 -6.90 -6.91 7.45
N VAL A 139 -5.84 -7.32 6.75
CA VAL A 139 -5.93 -8.31 5.66
C VAL A 139 -5.23 -9.59 6.10
N THR A 140 -5.96 -10.69 6.07
CA THR A 140 -5.46 -12.04 6.39
C THR A 140 -5.56 -12.92 5.15
N LEU A 141 -4.50 -13.64 4.85
CA LEU A 141 -4.46 -14.62 3.76
C LEU A 141 -4.53 -16.04 4.34
N TRP A 142 -5.49 -16.84 3.88
CA TRP A 142 -5.79 -18.19 4.35
C TRP A 142 -5.46 -19.26 3.30
N GLY A 143 -4.91 -20.41 3.75
CA GLY A 143 -4.42 -21.51 2.90
C GLY A 143 -2.94 -21.94 3.14
N GLU A 144 -2.35 -22.52 2.10
CA GLU A 144 -1.00 -23.12 1.94
C GLU A 144 0.22 -22.21 2.18
N ARG A 145 1.00 -22.36 3.26
CA ARG A 145 2.28 -21.62 3.35
C ARG A 145 3.41 -22.39 2.65
N LYS A 146 3.86 -21.88 1.49
CA LYS A 146 4.98 -22.45 0.73
C LYS A 146 6.38 -22.03 1.22
N TYR A 147 6.51 -20.81 1.77
CA TYR A 147 7.81 -20.23 2.14
C TYR A 147 7.86 -19.70 3.56
N GLU A 148 8.98 -19.94 4.27
CA GLU A 148 9.39 -19.09 5.38
C GLU A 148 9.96 -17.78 4.80
N VAL A 149 9.54 -16.65 5.36
CA VAL A 149 9.94 -15.31 4.89
C VAL A 149 10.78 -14.64 5.95
N ARG A 150 11.97 -14.18 5.55
CA ARG A 150 12.80 -13.26 6.34
C ARG A 150 12.94 -11.95 5.60
N SER A 151 13.01 -10.84 6.33
CA SER A 151 13.18 -9.52 5.73
C SER A 151 14.18 -8.67 6.49
N ARG A 152 14.99 -7.91 5.75
CA ARG A 152 15.90 -6.90 6.31
C ARG A 152 15.67 -5.58 5.59
N THR A 153 15.53 -4.51 6.36
CA THR A 153 15.41 -3.13 5.86
C THR A 153 16.73 -2.42 6.10
N SER A 154 17.21 -1.64 5.12
CA SER A 154 18.39 -0.79 5.28
C SER A 154 18.09 0.41 6.17
N GLU A 155 19.14 1.12 6.58
CA GLU A 155 18.97 2.51 7.00
C GLU A 155 18.53 3.37 5.82
N ARG A 156 17.93 4.53 6.12
CA ARG A 156 17.62 5.54 5.09
C ARG A 156 18.93 6.15 4.58
N TYR A 157 19.03 6.35 3.26
CA TYR A 157 20.21 6.96 2.63
C TYR A 157 19.82 7.89 1.49
N GLY A 158 20.79 8.53 0.82
CA GLY A 158 20.51 9.38 -0.36
C GLY A 158 19.58 10.56 -0.06
N PHE A 159 19.78 11.24 1.07
CA PHE A 159 18.87 12.29 1.51
C PHE A 159 18.86 13.50 0.58
N THR A 160 17.67 13.98 0.22
CA THR A 160 17.49 15.21 -0.55
C THR A 160 16.78 16.28 0.28
N PRO A 161 17.26 17.54 0.33
CA PRO A 161 16.61 18.59 1.09
C PRO A 161 15.20 18.90 0.58
N TYR A 162 14.36 19.45 1.45
CA TYR A 162 13.06 20.01 1.06
C TYR A 162 13.14 21.51 0.87
N ARG A 163 12.21 22.05 0.07
CA ARG A 163 12.04 23.49 -0.13
C ARG A 163 10.96 24.03 0.80
N THR A 164 11.06 25.30 1.17
CA THR A 164 10.02 26.02 1.92
C THR A 164 9.26 26.93 0.95
N GLY A 165 7.94 27.03 1.12
CA GLY A 165 7.08 27.91 0.35
C GLY A 165 5.88 28.39 1.14
N VAL A 166 5.22 29.41 0.59
CA VAL A 166 3.95 29.95 1.09
C VAL A 166 2.86 29.58 0.09
N GLY A 167 1.78 28.99 0.59
CA GLY A 167 0.59 28.73 -0.21
C GLY A 167 -0.52 29.71 0.16
N HIS A 168 -1.34 30.07 -0.81
CA HIS A 168 -2.39 31.08 -0.64
C HIS A 168 -3.79 30.48 -0.80
N GLY A 169 -4.73 31.02 -0.03
CA GLY A 169 -6.16 30.78 -0.19
C GLY A 169 -6.67 29.46 0.40
N ARG A 170 -8.00 29.29 0.35
CA ARG A 170 -8.74 28.22 1.07
C ARG A 170 -8.40 26.78 0.66
N LYS A 171 -7.67 26.60 -0.45
CA LYS A 171 -7.22 25.29 -0.94
C LYS A 171 -5.78 24.95 -0.54
N CYS A 172 -5.09 25.86 0.15
CA CYS A 172 -3.75 25.58 0.66
C CYS A 172 -3.80 24.49 1.73
N VAL A 173 -2.92 23.50 1.62
CA VAL A 173 -2.74 22.45 2.61
C VAL A 173 -1.37 22.64 3.26
N PRO A 174 -1.30 22.92 4.58
CA PRO A 174 -0.02 23.13 5.25
C PRO A 174 0.79 21.83 5.27
N MET A 175 2.10 21.95 5.11
CA MET A 175 3.01 20.81 5.09
C MET A 175 4.22 21.11 5.97
N ALA A 176 4.62 20.15 6.82
CA ALA A 176 5.73 20.34 7.76
C ALA A 176 7.11 20.37 7.08
N GLY A 177 7.24 19.86 5.85
CA GLY A 177 8.51 19.66 5.17
C GLY A 177 9.18 18.36 5.61
N ARG A 178 9.62 17.54 4.65
CA ARG A 178 10.34 16.28 4.92
C ARG A 178 11.42 16.09 3.88
N LYS A 179 12.64 15.73 4.33
CA LYS A 179 13.71 15.35 3.42
C LYS A 179 13.26 14.12 2.62
N GLY A 180 13.65 14.09 1.35
CA GLY A 180 13.57 12.86 0.56
C GLY A 180 14.69 11.91 0.99
N PHE A 181 14.54 10.64 0.68
CA PHE A 181 15.51 9.60 0.98
C PHE A 181 15.22 8.34 0.16
N ALA A 182 16.21 7.48 0.03
CA ALA A 182 16.09 6.14 -0.49
C ALA A 182 16.15 5.10 0.63
N ILE A 183 15.52 3.96 0.40
CA ILE A 183 15.57 2.80 1.29
C ILE A 183 15.49 1.50 0.50
N ASP A 184 16.17 0.47 1.00
CA ASP A 184 16.14 -0.87 0.46
C ASP A 184 15.51 -1.86 1.45
N VAL A 185 14.60 -2.68 0.96
CA VAL A 185 14.03 -3.82 1.70
C VAL A 185 14.41 -5.11 0.97
N ARG A 186 15.11 -6.01 1.65
CA ARG A 186 15.41 -7.34 1.14
C ARG A 186 14.42 -8.36 1.73
N ARG A 187 13.72 -9.09 0.87
CA ARG A 187 12.86 -10.23 1.23
C ARG A 187 13.54 -11.53 0.79
N THR A 188 13.75 -12.45 1.73
CA THR A 188 14.35 -13.75 1.46
C THR A 188 13.33 -14.85 1.74
N LEU A 189 13.13 -15.75 0.78
CA LEU A 189 12.22 -16.88 0.87
C LEU A 189 13.01 -18.17 1.07
N TYR A 190 12.56 -19.00 2.00
CA TYR A 190 13.14 -20.30 2.31
C TYR A 190 12.09 -21.41 2.13
N ALA A 191 12.49 -22.53 1.53
CA ALA A 191 11.71 -23.75 1.44
C ALA A 191 12.54 -24.91 1.99
N GLY A 192 11.99 -25.67 2.94
CA GLY A 192 12.73 -26.75 3.62
C GLY A 192 14.04 -26.28 4.27
N GLY A 193 14.06 -25.07 4.84
CA GLY A 193 15.24 -24.47 5.47
C GLY A 193 16.31 -23.93 4.49
N ARG A 194 16.16 -24.14 3.19
CA ARG A 194 17.10 -23.64 2.16
C ARG A 194 16.59 -22.34 1.56
N MET A 195 17.48 -21.37 1.37
CA MET A 195 17.15 -20.14 0.64
C MET A 195 16.87 -20.47 -0.82
N VAL A 196 15.69 -20.08 -1.31
CA VAL A 196 15.26 -20.34 -2.70
C VAL A 196 15.08 -19.07 -3.52
N ARG A 197 14.85 -17.92 -2.87
CA ARG A 197 14.71 -16.63 -3.55
C ARG A 197 15.14 -15.49 -2.64
N SER A 198 15.75 -14.46 -3.22
CA SER A 198 16.05 -13.19 -2.55
C SER A 198 15.64 -12.05 -3.47
N GLU A 199 14.84 -11.14 -2.95
CA GLU A 199 14.26 -10.02 -3.69
C GLU A 199 14.65 -8.72 -3.03
N LYS A 200 14.96 -7.70 -3.84
CA LYS A 200 15.29 -6.36 -3.38
C LYS A 200 14.19 -5.39 -3.84
N PHE A 201 13.56 -4.73 -2.89
CA PHE A 201 12.63 -3.63 -3.11
C PHE A 201 13.37 -2.34 -2.83
N HIS A 202 13.68 -1.59 -3.87
CA HIS A 202 14.27 -0.27 -3.77
C HIS A 202 13.18 0.79 -3.87
N THR A 203 13.19 1.78 -2.98
CA THR A 203 12.23 2.89 -3.00
C THR A 203 12.92 4.21 -2.80
N GLU A 204 12.61 5.17 -3.67
CA GLU A 204 13.03 6.57 -3.53
C GLU A 204 11.81 7.43 -3.17
N TYR A 205 11.86 8.04 -1.99
CA TYR A 205 10.90 9.03 -1.57
C TYR A 205 11.43 10.43 -1.89
N ARG A 206 10.64 11.20 -2.63
CA ARG A 206 10.92 12.60 -2.93
C ARG A 206 10.78 13.44 -1.67
N SER A 207 11.53 14.53 -1.61
CA SER A 207 11.33 15.53 -0.56
C SER A 207 9.95 16.16 -0.65
N GLN A 208 9.38 16.44 0.51
CA GLN A 208 8.06 17.07 0.65
C GLN A 208 8.30 18.51 1.09
N PRO A 209 7.72 19.51 0.40
CA PRO A 209 7.96 20.90 0.75
C PRO A 209 7.39 21.24 2.13
N LYS A 210 7.99 22.22 2.79
CA LYS A 210 7.38 22.91 3.93
C LYS A 210 6.48 24.00 3.38
N VAL A 211 5.18 23.93 3.65
CA VAL A 211 4.19 24.89 3.15
C VAL A 211 3.52 25.57 4.34
N LYS A 212 3.69 26.89 4.43
CA LYS A 212 2.88 27.75 5.31
C LYS A 212 1.71 28.29 4.51
N CYS A 213 0.49 28.08 4.99
CA CYS A 213 -0.70 28.68 4.37
C CYS A 213 -0.95 30.06 4.96
N VAL A 214 -1.21 31.04 4.09
CA VAL A 214 -1.61 32.42 4.45
C VAL A 214 -2.90 32.82 3.76
#